data_AF-A0A239H0V7-F1
#
_entry.id   AF-A0A239H0V7-F1
#
_cell.length_a   1.000
_cell.length_b   1.000
_cell.length_c   1.000
_cell.angle_alpha   90.00
_cell.angle_beta   90.00
_cell.angle_gamma   90.00
#
_symmetry.space_group_name_H-M   'P 1'
#
loop_
_entity.id
_entity.type
_entity.pdbx_description
1 polymer ?
#
loop_
_entity_poly.entity_id
_entity_poly.type
_entity_poly.pdbx_seq_one_letter_code
_entity_poly.pdbx_strand_id
1 'polypeptide(L)'
;MELEEQEDVIFKLNIAIDFKQVYKDPDLSLTKLASILGVHYGTLSKIIKNKYGVGFRKFLNEVRIKKLIGEIQFESTRPKVEQCMVMSGFRSRITFFNAFRSQTGISLSAYYKSHFQSKNLKIIIFDSVDQEGK
;
A
#
# COMPACT_ATOMS: atom_id res chain seq x y z
N MET A 1 -23.40 -1.68 20.96
CA MET A 1 -22.23 -2.51 20.62
C MET A 1 -21.35 -2.46 21.83
N GLU A 2 -21.38 -3.53 22.60
CA GLU A 2 -20.54 -3.69 23.79
C GLU A 2 -19.06 -3.67 23.37
N LEU A 3 -18.16 -3.22 24.24
CA LEU A 3 -16.74 -3.06 23.91
C LEU A 3 -16.11 -4.38 23.42
N GLU A 4 -16.51 -5.51 24.01
CA GLU A 4 -16.06 -6.85 23.62
C GLU A 4 -16.40 -7.21 22.17
N GLU A 5 -17.58 -6.83 21.69
CA GLU A 5 -18.01 -7.09 20.31
C GLU A 5 -17.15 -6.31 19.30
N GLN A 6 -16.74 -5.09 19.64
CA GLN A 6 -15.82 -4.32 18.77
C GLN A 6 -14.44 -4.96 18.70
N GLU A 7 -13.92 -5.44 19.83
CA GLU A 7 -12.62 -6.10 19.91
C GLU A 7 -12.57 -7.40 19.10
N ASP A 8 -13.63 -8.21 19.12
CA ASP A 8 -13.74 -9.41 18.28
C ASP A 8 -13.70 -9.08 16.79
N VAL A 9 -14.44 -8.07 16.33
CA VAL A 9 -14.42 -7.66 14.92
C VAL A 9 -13.05 -7.12 14.51
N ILE A 10 -12.40 -6.38 15.39
CA ILE A 10 -11.03 -5.88 15.19
C ILE A 10 -10.05 -7.05 15.07
N PHE A 11 -10.17 -8.05 15.93
CA PHE A 11 -9.33 -9.24 15.89
C PHE A 11 -9.51 -9.98 14.57
N LYS A 12 -10.76 -10.25 14.16
CA LYS A 12 -11.08 -10.85 12.86
C LYS A 12 -10.55 -10.02 11.69
N LEU A 13 -10.63 -8.69 11.77
CA LEU A 13 -10.09 -7.78 10.75
C LEU A 13 -8.57 -7.95 10.61
N ASN A 14 -7.84 -7.96 11.72
CA ASN A 14 -6.40 -8.19 11.72
C ASN A 14 -6.07 -9.57 11.14
N ILE A 15 -6.83 -10.63 11.49
CA ILE A 15 -6.65 -11.96 10.90
C ILE A 15 -6.85 -11.93 9.37
N ALA A 16 -7.90 -11.27 8.89
CA ALA A 16 -8.19 -11.17 7.47
C ALA A 16 -7.09 -10.41 6.71
N ILE A 17 -6.53 -9.37 7.32
CA ILE A 17 -5.50 -8.53 6.69
C ILE A 17 -4.11 -9.17 6.77
N ASP A 18 -3.68 -9.59 7.95
CA ASP A 18 -2.29 -10.00 8.18
C ASP A 18 -2.02 -11.44 7.74
N PHE A 19 -2.98 -12.35 7.97
CA PHE A 19 -2.81 -13.77 7.67
C PHE A 19 -3.47 -14.16 6.35
N LYS A 20 -4.75 -13.80 6.15
CA LYS A 20 -5.45 -14.14 4.89
C LYS A 20 -5.11 -13.21 3.73
N GLN A 21 -4.42 -12.10 4.00
CA GLN A 21 -3.98 -11.11 3.01
C GLN A 21 -5.09 -10.64 2.05
N VAL A 22 -6.33 -10.52 2.55
CA VAL A 22 -7.49 -10.17 1.70
C VAL A 22 -7.35 -8.80 1.03
N TYR A 23 -6.47 -7.93 1.54
CA TYR A 23 -6.14 -6.65 0.93
C TYR A 23 -5.54 -6.76 -0.48
N LYS A 24 -4.95 -7.91 -0.83
CA LYS A 24 -4.40 -8.19 -2.17
C LYS A 24 -5.48 -8.39 -3.22
N ASP A 25 -6.72 -8.67 -2.82
CA ASP A 25 -7.85 -8.76 -3.73
C ASP A 25 -8.19 -7.37 -4.30
N PRO A 26 -8.06 -7.16 -5.63
CA PRO A 26 -8.34 -5.88 -6.25
C PRO A 26 -9.82 -5.46 -6.17
N ASP A 27 -10.74 -6.39 -5.91
CA ASP A 27 -12.18 -6.16 -5.75
C ASP A 27 -12.63 -6.11 -4.29
N LEU A 28 -11.70 -6.06 -3.33
CA LEU A 28 -12.07 -5.98 -1.93
C LEU A 28 -12.86 -4.69 -1.65
N SER A 29 -14.15 -4.87 -1.39
CA SER A 29 -15.07 -3.82 -0.97
C SER A 29 -15.39 -3.93 0.52
N LEU A 30 -15.98 -2.87 1.09
CA LEU A 30 -16.42 -2.89 2.49
C LEU A 30 -17.41 -4.03 2.74
N THR A 31 -18.36 -4.22 1.82
CA THR A 31 -19.37 -5.28 1.91
C THR A 31 -18.72 -6.66 1.85
N LYS A 32 -17.75 -6.87 0.95
CA LYS A 32 -17.02 -8.14 0.84
C LYS A 32 -16.23 -8.43 2.11
N LEU A 33 -15.53 -7.43 2.66
CA LEU A 33 -14.79 -7.59 3.90
C LEU A 33 -15.73 -7.86 5.09
N ALA A 34 -16.85 -7.14 5.18
CA ALA A 34 -17.84 -7.36 6.24
C ALA A 34 -18.42 -8.78 6.20
N SER A 35 -18.71 -9.30 5.00
CA SER A 35 -19.13 -10.68 4.79
C SER A 35 -18.06 -11.69 5.25
N ILE A 36 -16.78 -11.47 4.92
CA ILE A 36 -15.67 -12.31 5.39
C ILE A 36 -15.57 -12.33 6.92
N LEU A 37 -15.88 -11.20 7.57
CA LEU A 37 -15.83 -11.03 9.02
C LEU A 37 -17.11 -11.50 9.74
N GLY A 38 -18.16 -11.84 9.00
CA GLY A 38 -19.46 -12.24 9.56
C GLY A 38 -20.22 -11.10 10.23
N VAL A 39 -20.05 -9.85 9.75
CA VAL A 39 -20.70 -8.66 10.32
C VAL A 39 -21.40 -7.82 9.27
N HIS A 40 -22.28 -6.93 9.72
CA HIS A 40 -22.91 -5.94 8.85
C HIS A 40 -21.90 -4.88 8.38
N TYR A 41 -21.97 -4.46 7.11
CA TYR A 41 -21.04 -3.47 6.52
C TYR A 41 -21.03 -2.14 7.28
N GLY A 42 -22.18 -1.70 7.80
CA GLY A 42 -22.31 -0.49 8.60
C GLY A 42 -21.56 -0.58 9.93
N THR A 43 -21.55 -1.75 10.56
CA THR A 43 -20.79 -2.02 11.79
C THR A 43 -19.30 -1.91 11.51
N LEU A 44 -18.82 -2.60 10.47
CA LEU A 44 -17.42 -2.55 10.07
C LEU A 44 -16.98 -1.12 9.70
N SER A 45 -17.81 -0.37 8.96
CA SER A 45 -17.51 1.01 8.61
C SER A 45 -17.33 1.90 9.83
N LYS A 46 -18.22 1.76 10.83
CA LYS A 46 -18.14 2.51 12.09
C LYS A 46 -16.87 2.14 12.86
N ILE A 47 -16.57 0.85 12.98
CA ILE A 47 -15.36 0.38 13.67
C ILE A 47 -14.10 0.90 12.99
N ILE A 48 -14.01 0.83 11.66
CA ILE A 48 -12.85 1.35 10.92
C ILE A 48 -12.71 2.86 11.16
N LYS A 49 -13.81 3.61 11.05
CA LYS A 49 -13.79 5.06 11.25
C LYS A 49 -13.37 5.43 12.67
N ASN A 50 -13.86 4.71 13.67
CA ASN A 50 -13.56 4.97 15.08
C ASN A 50 -12.11 4.60 15.42
N LYS A 51 -11.63 3.44 14.95
CA LYS A 51 -10.29 2.93 15.27
C LYS A 51 -9.17 3.64 14.49
N TYR A 52 -9.39 3.92 13.21
CA TYR A 52 -8.34 4.45 12.31
C TYR A 52 -8.59 5.91 11.89
N GLY A 53 -9.71 6.52 12.27
CA GLY A 53 -10.04 7.91 11.93
C GLY A 53 -10.43 8.15 10.46
N VAL A 54 -10.38 7.12 9.61
CA VAL A 54 -10.54 7.23 8.16
C VAL A 54 -11.66 6.33 7.63
N GLY A 55 -12.16 6.64 6.43
CA GLY A 55 -13.14 5.76 5.76
C GLY A 55 -12.46 4.51 5.17
N PHE A 56 -13.27 3.48 4.89
CA PHE A 56 -12.80 2.18 4.39
C PHE A 56 -11.81 2.26 3.22
N ARG A 57 -12.08 3.08 2.20
CA ARG A 57 -11.21 3.18 1.02
C ARG A 57 -9.82 3.71 1.38
N LYS A 58 -9.74 4.70 2.27
CA LYS A 58 -8.45 5.24 2.74
C LYS A 58 -7.72 4.22 3.61
N PHE A 59 -8.44 3.59 4.55
CA PHE A 59 -7.92 2.49 5.36
C PHE A 59 -7.31 1.36 4.48
N LEU A 60 -8.05 0.88 3.48
CA LEU A 60 -7.59 -0.19 2.61
C LEU A 60 -6.34 0.22 1.83
N ASN A 61 -6.32 1.44 1.28
CA ASN A 61 -5.14 1.95 0.58
C ASN A 61 -3.92 2.05 1.51
N GLU A 62 -4.11 2.49 2.75
CA GLU A 62 -3.04 2.59 3.75
C GLU A 62 -2.48 1.22 4.13
N VAL A 63 -3.36 0.22 4.30
CA VAL A 63 -2.95 -1.17 4.52
C VAL A 63 -2.14 -1.70 3.34
N ARG A 64 -2.66 -1.53 2.11
CA ARG A 64 -2.03 -2.05 0.89
C ARG A 64 -0.61 -1.51 0.68
N ILE A 65 -0.42 -0.20 0.85
CA ILE A 65 0.89 0.44 0.67
C ILE A 65 1.83 0.10 1.85
N LYS A 66 1.33 0.04 3.09
CA LYS A 66 2.13 -0.41 4.25
C LYS A 66 2.68 -1.82 4.02
N LYS A 67 1.83 -2.73 3.56
CA LYS A 67 2.22 -4.13 3.27
C LYS A 67 3.18 -4.21 2.10
N LEU A 68 2.93 -3.44 1.03
CA LEU A 68 3.85 -3.35 -0.10
C LEU A 68 5.25 -2.93 0.34
N ILE A 69 5.38 -1.84 1.11
CA ILE A 69 6.67 -1.36 1.61
C ILE A 69 7.35 -2.43 2.45
N GLY A 70 6.57 -3.10 3.31
CA GLY A 70 7.02 -4.22 4.13
C GLY A 70 7.59 -5.38 3.31
N GLU A 71 7.05 -5.65 2.12
CA GLU A 71 7.53 -6.69 1.21
C GLU A 71 8.75 -6.20 0.39
N ILE A 72 8.63 -5.07 -0.30
CA ILE A 72 9.65 -4.63 -1.27
C ILE A 72 10.95 -4.15 -0.63
N GLN A 73 10.94 -3.70 0.63
CA GLN A 73 12.16 -3.25 1.31
C GLN A 73 13.20 -4.37 1.51
N PHE A 74 12.78 -5.64 1.42
CA PHE A 74 13.66 -6.80 1.52
C PHE A 74 14.05 -7.38 0.17
N GLU A 75 13.54 -6.82 -0.93
CA GLU A 75 13.87 -7.28 -2.27
C GLU A 75 15.27 -6.81 -2.67
N SER A 76 16.03 -7.70 -3.31
CA SER A 76 17.38 -7.38 -3.82
C SER A 76 17.35 -6.42 -5.01
N THR A 77 16.23 -6.37 -5.73
CA THR A 77 16.03 -5.53 -6.91
C THR A 77 14.72 -4.77 -6.80
N ARG A 78 14.66 -3.57 -7.39
CA ARG A 78 13.43 -2.80 -7.41
C ARG A 78 12.38 -3.51 -8.27
N PRO A 79 11.19 -3.84 -7.75
CA PRO A 79 10.11 -4.38 -8.56
C PRO A 79 9.59 -3.35 -9.57
N LYS A 80 8.98 -3.82 -10.66
CA LYS A 80 8.26 -2.96 -11.60
C LYS A 80 6.97 -2.44 -10.95
N VAL A 81 6.48 -1.29 -11.40
CA VAL A 81 5.26 -0.67 -10.87
C VAL A 81 4.06 -1.61 -10.97
N GLU A 82 3.94 -2.35 -12.07
CA GLU A 82 2.86 -3.32 -12.30
C GLU A 82 2.92 -4.46 -11.30
N GLN A 83 4.12 -4.93 -10.95
CA GLN A 83 4.32 -5.95 -9.92
C GLN A 83 3.90 -5.42 -8.55
N CYS A 84 4.32 -4.19 -8.20
CA CYS A 84 3.87 -3.55 -6.96
C CYS A 84 2.35 -3.45 -6.87
N MET A 85 1.69 -3.04 -7.96
CA MET A 85 0.23 -2.95 -8.01
C MET A 85 -0.44 -4.31 -7.79
N VAL A 86 0.07 -5.37 -8.42
CA VAL A 86 -0.45 -6.73 -8.23
C VAL A 86 -0.22 -7.20 -6.79
N MET A 87 1.00 -7.07 -6.26
CA MET A 87 1.35 -7.46 -4.89
C MET A 87 0.49 -6.76 -3.83
N SER A 88 0.05 -5.53 -4.12
CA SER A 88 -0.74 -4.72 -3.20
C SER A 88 -2.21 -4.59 -3.57
N GLY A 89 -2.71 -5.31 -4.58
CA GLY A 89 -4.13 -5.34 -4.93
C GLY A 89 -4.70 -4.04 -5.54
N PHE A 90 -3.90 -3.22 -6.22
CA PHE A 90 -4.41 -2.03 -6.92
C PHE A 90 -4.77 -2.32 -8.38
N ARG A 91 -6.00 -1.95 -8.78
CA ARG A 91 -6.43 -1.96 -10.19
C ARG A 91 -5.89 -0.78 -11.00
N SER A 92 -5.80 0.40 -10.36
CA SER A 92 -5.56 1.67 -11.04
C SER A 92 -4.20 2.25 -10.66
N ARG A 93 -3.38 2.57 -11.67
CA ARG A 93 -2.09 3.27 -11.48
C ARG A 93 -2.26 4.58 -10.73
N ILE A 94 -3.27 5.37 -11.11
CA ILE A 94 -3.54 6.68 -10.49
C ILE A 94 -3.85 6.51 -9.01
N THR A 95 -4.72 5.54 -8.67
CA THR A 95 -5.07 5.27 -7.27
C THR A 95 -3.85 4.78 -6.48
N PHE A 96 -3.04 3.90 -7.09
CA PHE A 96 -1.80 3.41 -6.49
C PHE A 96 -0.81 4.54 -6.18
N PHE A 97 -0.47 5.37 -7.15
CA PHE A 97 0.50 6.46 -6.94
C PHE A 97 0.00 7.50 -5.94
N ASN A 98 -1.29 7.84 -5.98
CA ASN A 98 -1.87 8.76 -5.01
C ASN A 98 -1.83 8.18 -3.60
N ALA A 99 -2.18 6.90 -3.43
CA ALA A 99 -2.08 6.22 -2.13
C ALA A 99 -0.64 6.15 -1.64
N PHE A 100 0.30 5.76 -2.51
CA PHE A 100 1.72 5.67 -2.18
C PHE A 100 2.25 7.02 -1.69
N ARG A 101 2.02 8.09 -2.44
CA ARG A 101 2.46 9.43 -2.07
C ARG A 101 1.76 9.95 -0.81
N SER A 102 0.46 9.71 -0.68
CA SER A 102 -0.31 10.13 0.50
C SER A 102 0.22 9.50 1.78
N GLN A 103 0.70 8.25 1.73
CA GLN A 103 1.17 7.54 2.92
C GLN A 103 2.66 7.73 3.20
N THR A 104 3.49 7.82 2.15
CA THR A 104 4.95 7.93 2.29
C THR A 104 5.48 9.36 2.25
N GLY A 105 4.67 10.32 1.79
CA GLY A 105 5.09 11.69 1.52
C GLY A 105 5.90 11.88 0.23
N ILE A 106 6.37 10.81 -0.40
CA ILE A 106 7.25 10.85 -1.58
C ILE A 106 6.69 10.02 -2.75
N SER A 107 7.22 10.20 -3.95
CA SER A 107 6.86 9.34 -5.08
C SER A 107 7.53 7.96 -4.96
N LEU A 108 6.97 6.95 -5.62
CA LEU A 108 7.61 5.63 -5.71
C LEU A 108 9.01 5.71 -6.36
N SER A 109 9.20 6.60 -7.34
CA SER A 109 10.51 6.82 -7.95
C SER A 109 11.55 7.37 -6.96
N ALA A 110 11.13 8.31 -6.09
CA ALA A 110 11.98 8.84 -5.04
C ALA A 110 12.29 7.77 -3.98
N TYR A 111 11.30 6.95 -3.61
CA TYR A 111 11.50 5.80 -2.74
C TYR A 111 12.51 4.81 -3.33
N TYR A 112 12.39 4.47 -4.62
CA TYR A 112 13.39 3.59 -5.26
C TYR A 112 14.79 4.20 -5.28
N LYS A 113 14.88 5.52 -5.50
CA LYS A 113 16.14 6.25 -5.45
C LYS A 113 16.79 6.17 -4.05
N SER A 114 16.05 6.24 -2.96
CA SER A 114 16.63 6.15 -1.62
C SER A 114 16.92 4.72 -1.14
N HIS A 115 16.18 3.71 -1.63
CA HIS A 115 16.25 2.36 -1.08
C HIS A 115 16.93 1.31 -1.98
N PHE A 116 17.12 1.58 -3.28
CA PHE A 116 17.66 0.58 -4.23
C PHE A 116 18.87 1.09 -5.03
N GLN A 117 19.58 2.10 -4.52
CA GLN A 117 20.56 2.87 -5.31
C GLN A 117 21.97 2.24 -5.49
N SER A 118 22.16 0.95 -5.21
CA SER A 118 23.47 0.33 -5.42
C SER A 118 23.62 -0.30 -6.82
N LYS A 119 24.15 0.49 -7.78
CA LYS A 119 25.24 0.14 -8.75
C LYS A 119 25.45 1.09 -9.95
N ASN A 120 24.99 2.35 -9.94
CA ASN A 120 25.28 3.28 -11.05
C ASN A 120 25.97 4.60 -10.65
N LEU A 121 26.50 4.74 -9.44
CA LEU A 121 27.20 5.96 -9.03
C LEU A 121 28.73 5.95 -9.24
N LYS A 122 29.31 4.93 -9.90
CA LYS A 122 30.76 4.87 -10.20
C LYS A 122 31.15 5.02 -11.69
N ILE A 123 30.20 5.22 -12.60
CA ILE A 123 30.50 5.42 -14.03
C ILE A 123 29.73 6.64 -14.56
N ILE A 124 29.97 7.82 -13.97
CA ILE A 124 29.91 9.11 -14.69
C ILE A 124 31.02 9.99 -14.08
N ILE A 125 32.24 9.48 -14.10
CA ILE A 125 33.45 10.29 -14.17
C ILE A 125 34.03 9.88 -15.53
N PHE A 126 34.18 10.83 -16.45
CA PHE A 126 34.50 10.69 -17.89
C PHE A 126 33.33 10.40 -18.83
N ASP A 127 32.78 11.48 -19.38
CA ASP A 127 32.52 11.72 -20.81
C ASP A 127 32.19 13.22 -20.91
N SER A 128 33.22 14.09 -20.89
CA SER A 128 33.79 14.69 -22.09
C SER A 128 32.74 15.30 -23.04
N VAL A 129 32.71 16.64 -23.04
CA VAL A 129 32.60 17.53 -24.22
C VAL A 129 31.33 17.41 -25.08
N ASP A 130 30.54 18.49 -25.10
CA ASP A 130 29.88 19.08 -26.29
C ASP A 130 29.38 20.48 -25.84
N GLN A 131 30.11 21.57 -26.12
CA GLN A 131 30.04 22.43 -27.31
C GLN A 131 28.66 23.10 -27.60
N GLU A 132 28.70 24.43 -27.46
CA GLU A 132 28.04 25.51 -28.22
C GLU A 132 26.61 25.37 -28.79
N GLY A 133 25.80 26.42 -28.61
CA GLY A 133 24.56 26.58 -29.36
C GLY A 133 23.73 27.84 -29.07
N LYS A 134 24.29 29.01 -29.41
CA LYS A 134 23.68 30.37 -29.54
C LYS A 134 23.47 31.23 -28.29
#